data_AF-J7RK06-F1
#
_entry.id   AF-J7RK06-F1
#
_cell.length_a   1.000
_cell.length_b   1.000
_cell.length_c   1.000
_cell.angle_alpha   90.00
_cell.angle_beta   90.00
_cell.angle_gamma   90.00
#
_symmetry.space_group_name_H-M   'P 1'
#
loop_
_entity.id
_entity.type
_entity.pdbx_description
1 polymer ?
#
loop_
_entity_poly.entity_id
_entity_poly.type
_entity_poly.pdbx_seq_one_letter_code
_entity_poly.pdbx_strand_id
1 'polypeptide(L)'
;MEKLYVPIEQVRSITDQMLASLEEKLSRTLPAPSGESDTVRREVQLGIQAYLDDMLNGVSSSVVIDNVDMDGRELRDIIAESQSRYLEPFDIALNERLREKYKQWEDHSIAVSRLRRDAPAHINGIYSAGMGAYLADVDRRLEELETAQEPQREPDPGEPSMPDAPQQLAESIVQLKQSLDALATVRGAQHQLQRLARTGTGSAAAAASFPTGERTAHRAPAATGN
;
A
#
# COMPACT_ATOMS: atom_id res chain seq x y z
N MET A 1 -20.45 63.21 -12.74
CA MET A 1 -19.31 62.51 -12.13
C MET A 1 -18.06 63.06 -12.75
N GLU A 2 -17.14 63.51 -11.92
CA GLU A 2 -15.85 64.06 -12.33
C GLU A 2 -14.97 62.89 -12.76
N LYS A 3 -14.54 62.85 -14.02
CA LYS A 3 -13.64 61.81 -14.52
C LYS A 3 -12.21 62.26 -14.22
N LEU A 4 -11.49 61.47 -13.44
CA LEU A 4 -10.12 61.77 -13.08
C LEU A 4 -9.19 61.28 -14.19
N TYR A 5 -8.41 62.19 -14.78
CA TYR A 5 -7.40 61.85 -15.78
C TYR A 5 -6.07 61.59 -15.08
N VAL A 6 -5.59 60.34 -15.12
CA VAL A 6 -4.38 59.93 -14.40
C VAL A 6 -3.44 59.21 -15.37
N PRO A 7 -2.16 59.61 -15.47
CA PRO A 7 -1.18 58.90 -16.28
C PRO A 7 -0.82 57.54 -15.67
N ILE A 8 -0.48 56.57 -16.52
CA ILE A 8 -0.12 55.20 -16.13
C ILE A 8 0.97 55.12 -15.07
N GLU A 9 1.99 55.97 -15.18
CA GLU A 9 3.10 55.98 -14.23
C GLU A 9 2.65 56.36 -12.81
N GLN A 10 1.64 57.21 -12.69
CA GLN A 10 1.05 57.55 -11.39
C GLN A 10 0.23 56.39 -10.83
N VAL A 11 -0.54 55.68 -11.67
CA VAL A 11 -1.29 54.50 -11.24
C VAL A 11 -0.36 53.40 -10.74
N ARG A 12 0.72 53.12 -11.48
CA ARG A 12 1.75 52.16 -11.06
C ARG A 12 2.41 52.59 -9.76
N SER A 13 2.82 53.86 -9.66
CA SER A 13 3.45 54.38 -8.45
C SER A 13 2.55 54.31 -7.22
N ILE A 14 1.26 54.62 -7.36
CA ILE A 14 0.28 54.52 -6.27
C ILE A 14 0.10 53.05 -5.85
N THR A 15 0.02 52.14 -6.81
CA THR A 15 -0.13 50.69 -6.55
C THR A 15 1.09 50.14 -5.81
N ASP A 16 2.30 50.48 -6.27
CA ASP A 16 3.56 50.09 -5.63
C ASP A 16 3.68 50.66 -4.21
N GLN A 17 3.31 51.93 -4.01
CA GLN A 17 3.32 52.57 -2.69
C GLN A 17 2.33 51.92 -1.72
N MET A 18 1.12 51.58 -2.19
CA MET A 18 0.12 50.87 -1.38
C MET A 18 0.62 49.48 -1.00
N LEU A 19 1.16 48.72 -1.95
CA LEU A 19 1.73 47.40 -1.70
C LEU A 19 2.89 47.45 -0.69
N ALA A 20 3.83 48.39 -0.87
CA ALA A 20 4.96 48.56 0.04
C ALA A 20 4.51 48.92 1.47
N SER A 21 3.52 49.82 1.61
CA SER A 21 2.98 50.19 2.92
C SER A 21 2.27 49.03 3.61
N LEU A 22 1.52 48.24 2.85
CA LEU A 22 0.82 47.06 3.38
C LEU A 22 1.80 45.95 3.76
N GLU A 23 2.88 45.75 3.00
CA GLU A 23 3.94 44.80 3.33
C GLU A 23 4.73 45.22 4.58
N GLU A 24 5.06 46.51 4.71
CA GLU A 24 5.70 47.05 5.91
C GLU A 24 4.81 46.81 7.15
N LYS A 25 3.50 47.05 7.03
CA LYS A 25 2.54 46.78 8.10
C LYS A 25 2.47 45.28 8.41
N LEU A 26 2.40 44.43 7.38
CA LEU A 26 2.38 42.98 7.51
C LEU A 26 3.61 42.47 8.28
N SER A 27 4.81 42.96 7.93
CA SER A 27 6.06 42.59 8.60
C SER A 27 6.16 43.03 10.06
N ARG A 28 5.39 44.03 10.47
CA ARG A 28 5.31 44.50 11.86
C ARG A 28 4.26 43.76 12.67
N THR A 29 3.17 43.34 12.03
CA THR A 29 2.05 42.66 12.70
C THR A 29 2.23 41.16 12.82
N LEU A 30 2.90 40.54 11.85
CA LEU A 30 3.19 39.10 11.86
C LEU A 30 4.64 38.89 12.31
N PRO A 31 4.90 37.88 13.16
CA PRO A 31 6.26 37.53 13.55
C PRO A 31 7.09 37.18 12.30
N ALA A 32 8.40 37.43 12.39
CA ALA A 32 9.34 37.14 11.31
C ALA A 32 9.19 35.68 10.83
N PRO A 33 9.38 35.40 9.52
CA PRO A 33 9.11 34.10 8.93
C PRO A 33 9.89 33.02 9.68
N SER A 34 9.17 32.25 10.49
CA SER A 34 9.71 31.21 11.34
C SER A 34 9.70 29.90 10.56
N GLY A 35 10.50 29.82 9.49
CA GLY A 35 10.63 28.62 8.65
C GLY A 35 9.96 28.70 7.27
N GLU A 36 10.04 27.59 6.53
CA GLU A 36 9.92 27.51 5.06
C GLU A 36 8.47 27.63 4.50
N SER A 37 7.43 27.78 5.33
CA SER A 37 6.08 28.04 4.81
C SER A 37 5.14 28.58 5.88
N ASP A 38 5.17 29.90 6.13
CA ASP A 38 4.10 30.53 6.91
C ASP A 38 2.85 30.65 6.03
N THR A 39 1.99 29.63 6.10
CA THR A 39 0.73 29.56 5.34
C THR A 39 -0.18 30.74 5.65
N VAL A 40 -0.16 31.21 6.90
CA VAL A 40 -1.00 32.33 7.36
C VAL A 40 -0.52 33.63 6.75
N ARG A 41 0.80 33.88 6.77
CA ARG A 41 1.37 35.07 6.13
C ARG A 41 1.10 35.09 4.62
N ARG A 42 1.22 33.94 3.94
CA ARG A 42 0.92 33.82 2.50
C ARG A 42 -0.57 34.07 2.22
N GLU A 43 -1.47 33.53 3.03
CA GLU A 43 -2.90 33.74 2.89
C GLU A 43 -3.29 35.22 3.06
N VAL A 44 -2.72 35.90 4.07
CA VAL A 44 -2.94 37.33 4.27
C VAL A 44 -2.38 38.16 3.11
N GLN A 45 -1.22 37.78 2.57
CA GLN A 45 -0.64 38.44 1.40
C GLN A 45 -1.53 38.30 0.16
N LEU A 46 -2.09 37.12 -0.09
CA LEU A 46 -3.07 36.89 -1.16
C LEU A 46 -4.36 37.70 -0.93
N GLY A 47 -4.83 37.79 0.32
CA GLY A 47 -6.00 38.60 0.67
C GLY A 47 -5.79 40.10 0.44
N ILE A 48 -4.59 40.62 0.74
CA ILE A 48 -4.22 42.01 0.45
C ILE A 48 -4.22 42.28 -1.05
N GLN A 49 -3.68 41.35 -1.85
CA GLN A 49 -3.66 41.48 -3.31
C GLN A 49 -5.07 41.49 -3.89
N ALA A 50 -5.93 40.55 -3.47
CA ALA A 50 -7.34 40.52 -3.88
C ALA A 50 -8.09 41.81 -3.50
N TYR A 51 -7.82 42.36 -2.31
CA TYR A 51 -8.42 43.63 -1.88
C TYR A 51 -7.98 44.80 -2.77
N LEU A 52 -6.71 44.88 -3.14
CA LEU A 52 -6.21 45.92 -4.04
C LEU A 52 -6.80 45.78 -5.44
N ASP A 53 -6.93 44.55 -5.95
CA ASP A 53 -7.62 44.28 -7.20
C ASP A 53 -9.08 44.76 -7.16
N ASP A 54 -9.82 44.43 -6.11
CA ASP A 54 -11.21 44.85 -5.96
C ASP A 54 -11.34 46.38 -5.86
N MET A 55 -10.46 47.04 -5.11
CA MET A 55 -10.45 48.50 -4.97
C MET A 55 -10.14 49.18 -6.31
N LEU A 56 -9.09 48.73 -7.01
CA LEU A 56 -8.69 49.30 -8.29
C LEU A 56 -9.72 49.02 -9.38
N ASN A 57 -10.35 47.84 -9.36
CA ASN A 57 -11.48 47.53 -10.23
C ASN A 57 -12.70 48.44 -9.92
N GLY A 58 -13.00 48.72 -8.66
CA GLY A 58 -14.05 49.66 -8.27
C GLY A 58 -13.79 51.09 -8.77
N VAL A 59 -12.53 51.54 -8.68
CA VAL A 59 -12.08 52.87 -9.11
C VAL A 59 -11.93 52.99 -10.63
N SER A 60 -11.72 51.87 -11.34
CA SER A 60 -11.53 51.82 -12.81
C SER A 60 -12.66 52.50 -13.60
N SER A 61 -13.88 52.49 -13.06
CA SER A 61 -15.06 53.12 -13.67
C SER A 61 -15.02 54.66 -13.66
N SER A 62 -14.21 55.25 -12.77
CA SER A 62 -14.16 56.69 -12.48
C SER A 62 -12.83 57.35 -12.90
N VAL A 63 -11.83 56.56 -13.26
CA VAL A 63 -10.51 57.02 -13.70
C VAL A 63 -10.35 56.75 -15.20
N VAL A 64 -9.97 57.78 -15.94
CA VAL A 64 -9.59 57.68 -17.35
C VAL A 64 -8.08 57.83 -17.43
N ILE A 65 -7.41 56.86 -18.05
CA ILE A 65 -5.97 56.94 -18.23
C ILE A 65 -5.69 57.91 -19.37
N ASP A 66 -4.92 58.96 -19.09
CA ASP A 66 -4.53 59.95 -20.10
C ASP A 66 -3.09 59.71 -20.54
N ASN A 67 -2.88 59.79 -21.86
CA ASN A 67 -1.62 59.69 -22.58
C ASN A 67 -1.05 58.28 -22.92
N VAL A 68 -0.89 58.12 -24.25
CA VAL A 68 -0.07 57.20 -25.06
C VAL A 68 -0.58 55.78 -25.31
N ASP A 69 -0.99 55.57 -26.57
CA ASP A 69 -1.18 54.31 -27.29
C ASP A 69 -1.71 53.16 -26.44
N MET A 70 -3.03 53.19 -26.21
CA MET A 70 -3.79 52.00 -25.90
C MET A 70 -3.67 51.03 -27.08
N ASP A 71 -2.63 50.19 -27.08
CA ASP A 71 -2.63 48.88 -27.74
C ASP A 71 -3.71 47.96 -27.10
N GLY A 72 -4.93 48.47 -26.89
CA GLY A 72 -6.03 47.77 -26.24
C GLY A 72 -5.78 47.29 -24.81
N ARG A 73 -4.70 47.69 -24.13
CA ARG A 73 -4.38 47.22 -22.77
C ARG A 73 -5.29 47.90 -21.75
N GLU A 74 -6.06 47.09 -21.03
CA GLU A 74 -6.94 47.58 -19.98
C GLU A 74 -6.13 47.97 -18.75
N LEU A 75 -6.64 48.89 -17.92
CA LEU A 75 -6.06 49.25 -16.60
C LEU A 75 -5.69 47.99 -15.78
N ARG A 76 -6.46 46.91 -15.95
CA ARG A 76 -6.25 45.60 -15.36
C ARG A 76 -4.92 44.95 -15.73
N ASP A 77 -4.51 45.04 -17.00
CA ASP A 77 -3.26 44.43 -17.46
C ASP A 77 -2.04 45.12 -16.84
N ILE A 78 -2.15 46.43 -16.62
CA ILE A 78 -1.10 47.26 -16.05
C ILE A 78 -0.96 46.98 -14.55
N ILE A 79 -2.09 46.78 -13.86
CA ILE A 79 -2.13 46.39 -12.46
C ILE A 79 -1.59 44.96 -12.30
N ALA A 80 -2.02 44.02 -13.15
CA ALA A 80 -1.54 42.64 -13.14
C ALA A 80 -0.02 42.55 -13.37
N GLU A 81 0.54 43.39 -14.23
CA GLU A 81 1.99 43.49 -14.43
C GLU A 81 2.71 43.97 -13.17
N SER A 82 2.18 44.98 -12.47
CA SER A 82 2.78 45.45 -11.20
C SER A 82 2.72 44.38 -10.10
N GLN A 83 1.62 43.64 -10.02
CA GLN A 83 1.42 42.57 -9.04
C GLN A 83 2.22 41.31 -9.36
N SER A 84 2.51 41.04 -10.64
CA SER A 84 3.30 39.88 -11.07
C SER A 84 4.69 39.84 -10.42
N ARG A 85 5.24 41.00 -10.02
CA ARG A 85 6.51 41.09 -9.27
C ARG A 85 6.42 40.54 -7.85
N TYR A 86 5.22 40.50 -7.28
CA TYR A 86 4.92 40.07 -5.91
C TYR A 86 4.22 38.70 -5.85
N LEU A 87 3.98 38.08 -7.01
CA LEU A 87 3.42 36.74 -7.13
C LEU A 87 4.54 35.73 -7.32
N GLU A 88 4.42 34.60 -6.61
CA GLU A 88 5.30 33.47 -6.82
C GLU A 88 5.07 32.91 -8.24
N PRO A 89 6.13 32.76 -9.06
CA PRO A 89 5.97 32.23 -10.40
C PRO A 89 5.47 30.80 -10.35
N PHE A 90 4.69 30.41 -11.36
CA PHE A 90 4.17 29.05 -11.45
C PHE A 90 5.31 28.03 -11.59
N ASP A 91 5.53 27.22 -10.56
CA ASP A 91 6.51 26.14 -10.59
C ASP A 91 5.95 24.94 -11.39
N ILE A 92 6.42 24.83 -12.64
CA ILE A 92 6.07 23.74 -13.55
C ILE A 92 6.49 22.39 -12.97
N ALA A 93 7.63 22.31 -12.27
CA ALA A 93 8.12 21.06 -11.68
C ALA A 93 7.25 20.64 -10.48
N LEU A 94 6.83 21.59 -9.64
CA LEU A 94 5.89 21.33 -8.56
C LEU A 94 4.53 20.86 -9.10
N ASN A 95 4.03 21.52 -10.14
CA ASN A 95 2.77 21.12 -10.77
C ASN A 95 2.85 19.73 -11.40
N GLU A 96 3.96 19.37 -12.05
CA GLU A 96 4.11 18.02 -12.60
C GLU A 96 4.20 16.97 -11.49
N ARG A 97 4.90 17.26 -10.38
CA ARG A 97 4.88 16.39 -9.19
C ARG A 97 3.47 16.24 -8.63
N LEU A 98 2.69 17.32 -8.59
CA LEU A 98 1.30 17.28 -8.14
C LEU A 98 0.45 16.37 -9.04
N ARG A 99 0.58 16.52 -10.36
CA ARG A 99 -0.10 15.65 -11.35
C ARG A 99 0.27 14.19 -11.19
N GLU A 100 1.55 13.90 -11.00
CA GLU A 100 2.03 12.52 -10.78
C GLU A 100 1.43 11.94 -9.50
N LYS A 101 1.37 12.73 -8.42
CA LYS A 101 0.77 12.30 -7.15
C LYS A 101 -0.74 12.08 -7.27
N TYR A 102 -1.46 12.92 -8.00
CA TYR A 102 -2.88 12.68 -8.30
C TYR A 102 -3.10 11.39 -9.07
N LYS A 103 -2.27 11.13 -10.08
CA LYS A 103 -2.34 9.87 -10.84
C LYS A 103 -2.07 8.64 -9.97
N GLN A 104 -1.03 8.69 -9.14
CA GLN A 104 -0.72 7.62 -8.18
C GLN A 104 -1.89 7.38 -7.22
N TRP A 105 -2.50 8.45 -6.71
CA TRP A 105 -3.66 8.37 -5.82
C TRP A 105 -4.89 7.76 -6.51
N GLU A 106 -5.15 8.13 -7.77
CA GLU A 106 -6.24 7.56 -8.57
C GLU A 106 -6.01 6.07 -8.83
N ASP A 107 -4.80 5.68 -9.25
CA ASP A 107 -4.42 4.29 -9.50
C ASP A 107 -4.60 3.44 -8.22
N HIS A 108 -4.17 3.96 -7.07
CA HIS A 108 -4.34 3.27 -5.78
C HIS A 108 -5.80 3.16 -5.38
N SER A 109 -6.60 4.20 -5.61
CA SER A 109 -8.03 4.20 -5.31
C SER A 109 -8.77 3.17 -6.15
N ILE A 110 -8.43 3.05 -7.44
CA ILE A 110 -8.96 2.02 -8.33
C ILE A 110 -8.51 0.62 -7.87
N ALA A 111 -7.23 0.45 -7.54
CA ALA A 111 -6.67 -0.82 -7.08
C ALA A 111 -7.38 -1.31 -5.79
N VAL A 112 -7.56 -0.42 -4.80
CA VAL A 112 -8.29 -0.75 -3.57
C VAL A 112 -9.75 -1.06 -3.85
N SER A 113 -10.40 -0.33 -4.75
CA SER A 113 -11.80 -0.59 -5.13
C SER A 113 -11.96 -1.96 -5.79
N ARG A 114 -11.06 -2.31 -6.71
CA ARG A 114 -11.02 -3.64 -7.34
C ARG A 114 -10.73 -4.73 -6.32
N LEU A 115 -9.76 -4.51 -5.43
CA LEU A 115 -9.43 -5.47 -4.38
C LEU A 115 -10.63 -5.70 -3.46
N ARG A 116 -11.35 -4.66 -3.04
CA ARG A 116 -12.55 -4.80 -2.20
C ARG A 116 -13.66 -5.56 -2.89
N ARG A 117 -13.81 -5.41 -4.21
CA ARG A 117 -14.85 -6.09 -5.00
C ARG A 117 -14.50 -7.55 -5.27
N ASP A 118 -13.28 -7.80 -5.74
CA ASP A 118 -12.91 -9.08 -6.34
C ASP A 118 -12.21 -10.01 -5.33
N ALA A 119 -11.50 -9.47 -4.33
CA ALA A 119 -10.76 -10.31 -3.37
C ALA A 119 -11.65 -11.22 -2.51
N PRO A 120 -12.81 -10.79 -1.97
CA PRO A 120 -13.67 -11.69 -1.19
C PRO A 120 -14.17 -12.88 -2.00
N ALA A 121 -14.58 -12.63 -3.26
CA ALA A 121 -15.03 -13.69 -4.16
C ALA A 121 -13.88 -14.65 -4.52
N HIS A 122 -12.68 -14.10 -4.75
CA HIS A 122 -11.50 -14.91 -5.06
C HIS A 122 -11.06 -15.78 -3.87
N ILE A 123 -11.02 -15.22 -2.65
CA ILE A 123 -10.67 -15.96 -1.43
C ILE A 123 -11.69 -17.07 -1.16
N ASN A 124 -12.99 -16.76 -1.27
CA ASN A 124 -14.04 -17.77 -1.12
C ASN A 124 -13.92 -18.88 -2.17
N GLY A 125 -13.63 -18.54 -3.42
CA GLY A 125 -13.40 -19.53 -4.48
C GLY A 125 -12.24 -20.49 -4.15
N ILE A 126 -11.10 -19.96 -3.69
CA ILE A 126 -9.95 -20.79 -3.30
C ILE A 126 -10.31 -21.69 -2.12
N TYR A 127 -10.97 -21.14 -1.09
CA TYR A 127 -11.33 -21.90 0.10
C TYR A 127 -12.37 -22.98 -0.20
N SER A 128 -13.41 -22.66 -0.98
CA SER A 128 -14.45 -23.62 -1.39
C SER A 128 -13.88 -24.72 -2.28
N ALA A 129 -12.96 -24.40 -3.19
CA ALA A 129 -12.29 -25.41 -4.02
C ALA A 129 -11.41 -26.35 -3.17
N GLY A 130 -10.65 -25.80 -2.22
CA GLY A 130 -9.85 -26.60 -1.28
C GLY A 130 -10.71 -27.49 -0.39
N MET A 131 -11.85 -26.97 0.09
CA MET A 131 -12.82 -27.73 0.87
C MET A 131 -13.43 -28.88 0.05
N GLY A 132 -13.82 -28.62 -1.20
CA GLY A 132 -14.34 -29.67 -2.08
C GLY A 132 -13.32 -30.79 -2.35
N ALA A 133 -12.06 -30.43 -2.57
CA ALA A 133 -10.99 -31.42 -2.74
C ALA A 133 -10.73 -32.24 -1.47
N TYR A 134 -10.80 -31.60 -0.30
CA TYR A 134 -10.64 -32.30 0.98
C TYR A 134 -11.81 -33.26 1.25
N LEU A 135 -13.05 -32.83 1.02
CA LEU A 135 -14.23 -33.68 1.16
C LEU A 135 -14.16 -34.87 0.21
N ALA A 136 -13.76 -34.66 -1.06
CA ALA A 136 -13.57 -35.75 -2.00
C ALA A 136 -12.50 -36.77 -1.55
N ASP A 137 -11.42 -36.34 -0.89
CA ASP A 137 -10.43 -37.27 -0.33
C ASP A 137 -10.98 -38.04 0.88
N VAL A 138 -11.82 -37.40 1.70
CA VAL A 138 -12.50 -38.07 2.83
C VAL A 138 -13.50 -39.09 2.32
N ASP A 139 -14.34 -38.74 1.34
CA ASP A 139 -15.33 -39.64 0.74
C ASP A 139 -14.64 -40.86 0.12
N ARG A 140 -13.53 -40.65 -0.60
CA ARG A 140 -12.71 -41.74 -1.15
C ARG A 140 -12.19 -42.69 -0.05
N ARG A 141 -11.68 -42.15 1.05
CA ARG A 141 -11.21 -42.98 2.19
C ARG A 141 -12.36 -43.70 2.88
N LEU A 142 -13.55 -43.11 2.91
CA LEU A 142 -14.74 -43.73 3.49
C LEU A 142 -15.19 -44.90 2.61
N GLU A 143 -15.24 -44.73 1.30
CA GLU A 143 -15.54 -45.81 0.34
C GLU A 143 -14.52 -46.97 0.46
N GLU A 144 -13.23 -46.66 0.59
CA GLU A 144 -12.16 -47.65 0.82
C GLU A 144 -12.37 -48.43 2.15
N LEU A 145 -12.86 -47.78 3.20
CA LEU A 145 -13.16 -48.42 4.48
C LEU A 145 -14.44 -49.25 4.45
N GLU A 146 -15.48 -48.79 3.76
CA GLU A 146 -16.74 -49.51 3.59
C GLU A 146 -16.53 -50.78 2.75
N THR A 147 -15.80 -50.69 1.63
CA THR A 147 -15.43 -51.87 0.84
C THR A 147 -14.48 -52.81 1.58
N ALA A 148 -13.64 -52.31 2.49
CA ALA A 148 -12.82 -53.15 3.37
C ALA A 148 -13.61 -53.82 4.50
N GLN A 149 -14.80 -53.31 4.86
CA GLN A 149 -15.72 -53.95 5.82
C GLN A 149 -16.69 -54.95 5.18
N GLU A 150 -16.93 -54.88 3.87
CA GLU A 150 -17.81 -55.82 3.17
C GLU A 150 -17.29 -57.26 2.90
N PRO A 151 -16.04 -57.70 3.18
CA PRO A 151 -15.66 -59.11 3.03
C PRO A 151 -15.78 -59.93 4.33
N GLN A 152 -16.76 -59.67 5.22
CA GLN A 152 -17.07 -60.56 6.36
C GLN A 152 -18.56 -60.71 6.65
N ARG A 153 -19.36 -61.05 5.65
CA ARG A 153 -20.67 -61.69 5.87
C ARG A 153 -20.72 -63.07 5.24
N GLU A 154 -19.76 -63.91 5.63
CA GLU A 154 -19.91 -65.37 5.53
C GLU A 154 -20.77 -65.88 6.71
N PRO A 155 -21.60 -66.90 6.50
CA PRO A 155 -22.49 -67.42 7.52
C PRO A 155 -21.70 -68.10 8.63
N ASP A 156 -22.09 -67.83 9.88
CA ASP A 156 -21.66 -68.46 11.13
C ASP A 156 -21.25 -69.94 10.96
N PRO A 157 -20.00 -70.28 11.32
CA PRO A 157 -19.73 -71.59 11.85
C PRO A 157 -18.80 -71.49 13.06
N GLY A 158 -19.35 -71.27 14.24
CA GLY A 158 -18.84 -71.82 15.48
C GLY A 158 -17.57 -71.18 16.06
N GLU A 159 -17.58 -71.00 17.37
CA GLU A 159 -16.45 -70.55 18.19
C GLU A 159 -15.15 -71.30 17.86
N PRO A 160 -14.04 -70.58 17.62
CA PRO A 160 -12.71 -71.09 17.89
C PRO A 160 -12.07 -70.32 19.06
N SER A 161 -11.66 -71.10 20.05
CA SER A 161 -10.81 -70.76 21.19
C SER A 161 -9.65 -69.81 20.80
N MET A 162 -9.50 -68.68 21.51
CA MET A 162 -8.35 -67.77 21.38
C MET A 162 -7.15 -68.23 22.24
N PRO A 163 -5.96 -68.49 21.66
CA PRO A 163 -4.72 -68.60 22.42
C PRO A 163 -3.88 -67.29 22.42
N ASP A 164 -4.17 -66.30 21.55
CA ASP A 164 -3.19 -65.25 21.23
C ASP A 164 -3.58 -63.80 21.62
N ALA A 165 -4.73 -63.60 22.26
CA ALA A 165 -5.16 -62.28 22.78
C ALA A 165 -4.12 -61.56 23.68
N PRO A 166 -3.41 -62.23 24.61
CA PRO A 166 -2.46 -61.52 25.46
C PRO A 166 -1.18 -61.08 24.72
N GLN A 167 -0.81 -61.76 23.64
CA GLN A 167 0.38 -61.41 22.85
C GLN A 167 0.12 -60.17 21.98
N GLN A 168 -1.04 -60.11 21.33
CA GLN A 168 -1.46 -58.93 20.56
C GLN A 168 -1.61 -57.68 21.45
N LEU A 169 -2.12 -57.86 22.68
CA LEU A 169 -2.17 -56.78 23.66
C LEU A 169 -0.76 -56.31 24.07
N ALA A 170 0.16 -57.24 24.33
CA ALA A 170 1.54 -56.91 24.70
C ALA A 170 2.26 -56.13 23.58
N GLU A 171 2.08 -56.52 22.32
CA GLU A 171 2.64 -55.83 21.15
C GLU A 171 2.07 -54.42 21.00
N SER A 172 0.75 -54.24 21.18
CA SER A 172 0.11 -52.92 21.10
C SER A 172 0.61 -51.96 22.20
N ILE A 173 0.90 -52.46 23.40
CA ILE A 173 1.46 -51.65 24.51
C ILE A 173 2.90 -51.22 24.20
N VAL A 174 3.69 -52.10 23.58
CA VAL A 174 5.06 -51.78 23.16
C VAL A 174 5.05 -50.72 22.05
N GLN A 175 4.16 -50.85 21.06
CA GLN A 175 4.00 -49.86 20.00
C GLN A 175 3.54 -48.49 20.55
N LEU A 176 2.62 -48.49 21.52
CA LEU A 176 2.17 -47.26 22.18
C LEU A 176 3.33 -46.55 22.91
N LYS A 177 4.18 -47.30 23.64
CA LYS A 177 5.36 -46.73 24.30
C LYS A 177 6.36 -46.13 23.31
N GLN A 178 6.64 -46.83 22.21
CA GLN A 178 7.53 -46.32 21.16
C GLN A 178 6.99 -45.01 20.55
N SER A 179 5.67 -44.90 20.34
CA SER A 179 5.05 -43.67 19.84
C SER A 179 5.13 -42.50 20.83
N LEU A 180 5.02 -42.78 22.14
CA LEU A 180 5.16 -41.79 23.22
C LEU A 180 6.58 -41.25 23.31
N ASP A 181 7.59 -42.12 23.21
CA ASP A 181 8.99 -41.72 23.22
C ASP A 181 9.34 -40.92 21.95
N ALA A 182 8.84 -41.34 20.78
CA ALA A 182 8.98 -40.58 19.55
C ALA A 182 8.36 -39.17 19.65
N LEU A 183 7.16 -39.03 20.23
CA LEU A 183 6.54 -37.73 20.46
C LEU A 183 7.35 -36.83 21.40
N ALA A 184 7.98 -37.39 22.44
CA ALA A 184 8.86 -36.63 23.33
C ALA A 184 10.08 -36.06 22.58
N THR A 185 10.70 -36.85 21.70
CA THR A 185 11.83 -36.39 20.87
C THR A 185 11.43 -35.31 19.87
N VAL A 186 10.27 -35.46 19.21
CA VAL A 186 9.74 -34.46 18.26
C VAL A 186 9.43 -33.14 18.97
N ARG A 187 8.85 -33.19 20.18
CA ARG A 187 8.57 -32.00 20.98
C ARG A 187 9.86 -31.29 21.41
N GLY A 188 10.90 -32.05 21.77
CA GLY A 188 12.23 -31.51 22.05
C GLY A 188 12.85 -30.81 20.83
N ALA A 189 12.78 -31.44 19.66
CA ALA A 189 13.26 -30.86 18.40
C ALA A 189 12.47 -29.59 18.01
N GLN A 190 11.16 -29.57 18.20
CA GLN A 190 10.33 -28.39 17.97
C GLN A 190 10.71 -27.23 18.90
N HIS A 191 10.96 -27.50 20.19
CA HIS A 191 11.43 -26.46 21.12
C HIS A 191 12.83 -25.95 20.76
N GLN A 192 13.72 -26.82 20.27
CA GLN A 192 15.05 -26.41 19.81
C GLN A 192 14.97 -25.56 18.54
N LEU A 193 14.11 -25.92 17.58
CA LEU A 193 13.84 -25.12 16.39
C LEU A 193 13.19 -23.77 16.73
N GLN A 194 12.26 -23.73 17.68
CA GLN A 194 11.69 -22.47 18.16
C GLN A 194 12.72 -21.59 18.88
N ARG A 195 13.68 -22.18 19.58
CA ARG A 195 14.81 -21.43 20.17
C ARG A 195 15.73 -20.89 19.09
N LEU A 196 16.10 -21.69 18.09
CA LEU A 196 16.93 -21.28 16.97
C LEU A 196 16.27 -20.19 16.11
N ALA A 197 14.96 -20.31 15.86
CA ALA A 197 14.18 -19.29 15.14
C ALA A 197 14.08 -17.98 15.93
N ARG A 198 14.06 -18.03 17.27
CA ARG A 198 14.07 -16.83 18.14
C ARG A 198 15.45 -16.20 18.29
N THR A 199 16.53 -16.97 18.19
CA THR A 199 17.91 -16.44 18.25
C THR A 199 18.49 -16.11 16.86
N GLY A 200 17.78 -16.43 15.78
CA GLY A 200 18.27 -16.36 14.39
C GLY A 200 17.81 -15.17 13.55
N THR A 201 16.97 -14.25 14.05
CA THR A 201 16.55 -13.04 13.30
C THR A 201 17.61 -11.91 13.34
N GLY A 202 18.88 -12.28 13.30
CA GLY A 202 20.01 -11.35 13.40
C GLY A 202 21.33 -11.89 12.84
N SER A 203 21.31 -12.77 11.83
CA SER A 203 22.49 -13.05 10.99
C SER A 203 22.10 -13.87 9.75
N ALA A 204 21.33 -13.27 8.84
CA ALA A 204 21.09 -13.85 7.51
C ALA A 204 22.13 -13.31 6.52
N ALA A 205 23.39 -13.70 6.72
CA ALA A 205 24.46 -13.50 5.75
C ALA A 205 25.60 -14.52 5.98
N ALA A 206 25.34 -15.82 5.82
CA ALA A 206 26.36 -16.79 5.42
C ALA A 206 25.77 -18.21 5.30
N ALA A 207 26.29 -18.93 4.31
CA ALA A 207 26.27 -20.39 4.17
C ALA A 207 24.98 -21.04 3.64
N ALA A 208 24.69 -20.76 2.36
CA ALA A 208 24.24 -21.83 1.47
C ALA A 208 25.41 -22.82 1.29
N SER A 209 25.33 -23.98 1.95
CA SER A 209 26.15 -25.14 1.62
C SER A 209 25.39 -26.41 2.02
N PHE A 210 24.54 -26.89 1.12
CA PHE A 210 23.95 -28.23 1.19
C PHE A 210 24.98 -29.25 0.67
N PRO A 211 25.29 -30.34 1.40
CA PRO A 211 25.93 -31.50 0.80
C PRO A 211 24.86 -32.36 0.12
N THR A 212 25.09 -32.62 -1.16
CA THR A 212 24.30 -33.48 -2.04
C THR A 212 24.33 -34.93 -1.53
N GLY A 213 23.15 -35.53 -1.37
CA GLY A 213 22.98 -36.92 -0.99
C GLY A 213 23.52 -37.90 -2.05
N GLU A 214 24.16 -38.96 -1.55
CA GLU A 214 24.57 -40.15 -2.30
C GLU A 214 23.36 -40.81 -2.99
N ARG A 215 23.40 -40.84 -4.33
CA ARG A 215 22.53 -41.69 -5.15
C ARG A 215 23.14 -43.09 -5.20
N THR A 216 22.53 -44.02 -4.49
CA THR A 216 22.68 -45.46 -4.73
C THR A 216 22.08 -45.80 -6.11
N ALA A 217 22.95 -46.10 -7.07
CA ALA A 217 22.56 -46.61 -8.38
C ALA A 217 22.27 -48.11 -8.29
N HIS A 218 21.01 -48.48 -8.39
CA HIS A 218 20.56 -49.86 -8.64
C HIS A 218 21.01 -50.29 -10.05
N ARG A 219 21.84 -51.34 -10.09
CA ARG A 219 22.33 -52.03 -11.29
C ARG A 219 21.26 -53.02 -11.79
N ALA A 220 20.77 -52.83 -13.01
CA ALA A 220 19.94 -53.80 -13.72
C ALA A 220 20.79 -54.96 -14.28
N PRO A 221 20.29 -56.21 -14.32
CA PRO A 221 21.00 -57.33 -14.92
C PRO A 221 20.79 -57.39 -16.44
N ALA A 222 21.87 -57.77 -17.14
CA ALA A 222 21.96 -57.91 -18.58
C ALA A 222 21.12 -59.11 -19.08
N ALA A 223 20.35 -58.87 -20.15
CA ALA A 223 19.74 -59.91 -20.95
C ALA A 223 20.77 -60.46 -21.95
N THR A 224 20.86 -61.78 -21.95
CA THR A 224 21.68 -62.67 -22.75
C THR A 224 21.28 -62.63 -24.23
N GLY A 225 22.27 -62.57 -25.13
CA GLY A 225 22.11 -62.83 -26.55
C GLY A 225 23.21 -63.78 -27.02
N ASN A 226 22.86 -65.07 -27.08
CA ASN A 226 23.24 -66.05 -28.11
C ASN A 226 22.49 -67.36 -27.86
#